data_AF-A0A7T8QTF4-F1
#
_entry.id   AF-A0A7T8QTF4-F1
#
_cell.length_a   1.000
_cell.length_b   1.000
_cell.length_c   1.000
_cell.angle_alpha   90.00
_cell.angle_beta   90.00
_cell.angle_gamma   90.00
#
_symmetry.space_group_name_H-M   'P 1'
#
loop_
_entity.id
_entity.type
_entity.pdbx_description
1 polymer ?
#
loop_
_entity_poly.entity_id
_entity_poly.type
_entity_poly.pdbx_seq_one_letter_code
_entity_poly.pdbx_strand_id
1 'polypeptide(L)'
;MVNFLLGQQSGFTKYPCFLCMWDSRDRAQHYTKKDWPMREELVPCKEKNITNNPLVSRDRIIFPPLHIKLGLMKQLIKAVDKD
;
A
#
# COMPACT_ATOMS: atom_id res chain seq x y z
N MET A 1 -2.08 -7.59 -6.10
CA MET A 1 -3.22 -7.67 -7.04
C MET A 1 -3.92 -6.32 -7.20
N VAL A 2 -4.29 -5.64 -6.11
CA VAL A 2 -5.01 -4.34 -6.17
C VAL A 2 -4.23 -3.24 -6.93
N ASN A 3 -2.91 -3.19 -6.78
CA ASN A 3 -2.05 -2.20 -7.45
C ASN A 3 -2.26 -2.09 -8.96
N PHE A 4 -2.51 -3.21 -9.64
CA PHE A 4 -2.75 -3.22 -11.09
C PHE A 4 -4.02 -2.45 -11.47
N LEU A 5 -5.10 -2.65 -10.70
CA LEU A 5 -6.39 -1.99 -10.95
C LEU A 5 -6.32 -0.47 -10.77
N LEU A 6 -5.39 -0.01 -9.93
CA LEU A 6 -5.18 1.40 -9.62
C LEU A 6 -3.99 2.02 -10.37
N GLY A 7 -3.39 1.28 -11.30
CA GLY A 7 -2.26 1.75 -12.10
C GLY A 7 -0.98 2.01 -11.31
N GLN A 8 -0.83 1.41 -10.12
CA GLN A 8 0.37 1.50 -9.30
C GLN A 8 1.50 0.62 -9.85
N GLN A 9 2.75 1.07 -9.68
CA GLN A 9 3.92 0.32 -10.12
C GLN A 9 4.09 -0.96 -9.29
N SER A 10 4.20 -2.11 -9.97
CA SER A 10 4.50 -3.38 -9.31
C SER A 10 5.94 -3.41 -8.80
N GLY A 11 6.16 -3.94 -7.59
CA GLY A 11 7.49 -4.06 -6.98
C GLY A 11 8.08 -2.75 -6.44
N PHE A 12 7.46 -1.60 -6.70
CA PHE A 12 7.92 -0.34 -6.12
C PHE A 12 7.45 -0.21 -4.66
N THR A 13 8.42 -0.18 -3.76
CA THR A 13 8.16 -0.25 -2.32
C THR A 13 7.75 1.10 -1.73
N LYS A 14 8.17 2.23 -2.29
CA LYS A 14 7.87 3.56 -1.73
C LYS A 14 6.43 3.97 -2.07
N TYR A 15 5.66 4.48 -1.10
CA TYR A 15 4.25 4.83 -1.29
C TYR A 15 3.38 3.69 -1.84
N PRO A 16 3.40 2.49 -1.23
CA PRO A 16 2.67 1.33 -1.75
C PRO A 16 1.16 1.44 -1.50
N CYS A 17 0.73 2.27 -0.55
CA CYS A 17 -0.67 2.45 -0.22
C CYS A 17 -1.39 3.32 -1.28
N PHE A 18 -2.59 2.89 -1.66
CA PHE A 18 -3.46 3.63 -2.58
C PHE A 18 -4.41 4.60 -1.86
N LEU A 19 -4.53 4.52 -0.53
CA LEU A 19 -5.34 5.44 0.26
C LEU A 19 -4.56 6.64 0.79
N CYS A 20 -3.30 6.43 1.16
CA CYS A 20 -2.45 7.44 1.79
C CYS A 20 -1.01 7.37 1.28
N MET A 21 -0.25 8.42 1.55
CA MET A 21 1.14 8.59 1.15
C MET A 21 2.10 7.98 2.17
N TRP A 22 1.81 6.76 2.61
CA TRP A 22 2.65 6.04 3.57
C TRP A 22 4.02 5.70 2.96
N ASP A 23 5.08 6.22 3.54
CA ASP A 23 6.44 5.96 3.07
C ASP A 23 7.03 4.72 3.76
N SER A 24 6.97 3.57 3.10
CA SER A 24 7.53 2.31 3.62
C SER A 24 9.06 2.35 3.82
N ARG A 25 9.76 3.36 3.29
CA ARG A 25 11.20 3.53 3.43
C ARG A 25 11.56 4.43 4.62
N ASP A 26 10.60 5.18 5.17
CA ASP A 26 10.80 6.00 6.35
C ASP A 26 10.83 5.12 7.60
N ARG A 27 12.03 4.65 7.96
CA ARG A 27 12.27 3.80 9.14
C ARG A 27 12.07 4.56 10.46
N ALA A 28 12.30 5.87 10.47
CA ALA A 28 12.26 6.68 11.67
C ALA A 28 10.81 6.93 12.11
N GLN A 29 9.93 7.28 11.16
CA GLN A 29 8.54 7.61 11.45
C GLN A 29 7.56 6.44 11.29
N HIS A 30 8.06 5.26 10.91
CA HIS A 30 7.23 4.08 10.58
C HIS A 30 6.20 3.75 11.66
N TYR A 31 6.63 3.71 12.94
CA TYR A 31 5.80 3.28 14.06
C TYR A 31 5.33 4.44 14.95
N THR A 32 5.84 5.65 14.76
CA THR A 32 5.45 6.85 15.50
C THR A 32 4.32 7.60 14.81
N LYS A 33 4.37 7.69 13.48
CA LYS A 33 3.38 8.42 12.69
C LYS A 33 2.22 7.51 12.31
N LYS A 34 1.08 7.73 12.95
CA LYS A 34 -0.18 7.02 12.68
C LYS A 34 -0.85 7.52 11.40
N ASP A 35 -0.96 8.84 11.27
CA ASP A 35 -1.68 9.47 10.17
C ASP A 35 -0.73 9.95 9.08
N TRP A 36 -0.89 9.38 7.88
CA TRP A 36 -0.19 9.78 6.68
C TRP A 36 -1.10 10.60 5.79
N PRO A 37 -0.57 11.58 5.03
CA PRO A 37 -1.40 12.42 4.20
C PRO A 37 -2.20 11.56 3.22
N MET A 38 -3.48 11.87 3.08
CA MET A 38 -4.36 11.15 2.17
C MET A 38 -3.83 11.31 0.75
N ARG A 39 -3.99 10.25 -0.05
CA ARG A 39 -3.74 10.34 -1.48
C ARG A 39 -4.97 10.96 -2.12
N GLU A 40 -4.81 12.08 -2.80
CA GLU A 40 -5.92 12.81 -3.42
C GLU A 40 -6.28 12.19 -4.77
N GLU A 41 -5.28 11.99 -5.64
CA GLU A 41 -5.50 11.54 -7.01
C GLU A 41 -4.73 10.26 -7.34
N LEU A 42 -5.08 9.66 -8.49
CA LEU A 42 -4.36 8.52 -9.09
C LEU A 42 -4.00 8.86 -10.54
N VAL A 43 -3.36 10.02 -10.73
CA VAL A 43 -2.99 10.51 -12.06
C VAL A 43 -1.55 10.11 -12.37
N PRO A 44 -1.28 9.40 -13.48
CA PRO A 44 0.08 9.09 -13.92
C PRO A 44 0.94 10.34 -14.03
N CYS A 45 2.23 10.22 -13.74
CA CYS A 45 3.23 11.30 -13.79
C CYS A 45 3.05 12.45 -12.77
N LYS A 46 1.86 12.63 -12.18
CA LYS A 46 1.59 13.60 -11.10
C LYS A 46 1.76 12.96 -9.72
N GLU A 47 1.20 11.76 -9.56
CA GLU A 47 1.14 11.06 -8.28
C GLU A 47 2.28 10.06 -8.09
N LYS A 48 2.77 9.94 -6.86
CA LYS A 48 3.88 9.02 -6.57
C LYS A 48 3.39 7.58 -6.66
N ASN A 49 4.20 6.72 -7.30
CA ASN A 49 3.90 5.29 -7.49
C ASN A 49 2.66 5.02 -8.36
N ILE A 50 2.30 5.91 -9.29
CA ILE A 50 1.24 5.71 -10.28
C ILE A 50 1.83 5.83 -11.68
N THR A 51 1.76 4.75 -12.46
CA THR A 51 2.30 4.68 -13.82
C THR A 51 1.23 4.63 -14.88
N ASN A 52 0.04 4.11 -14.55
CA ASN A 52 -1.07 3.94 -15.50
C ASN A 52 -2.36 4.53 -14.92
N ASN A 53 -3.32 4.80 -15.80
CA ASN A 53 -4.65 5.23 -15.36
C ASN A 53 -5.35 4.09 -14.61
N PRO A 54 -6.10 4.40 -13.53
CA PRO A 54 -6.86 3.40 -12.81
C PRO A 54 -7.97 2.84 -13.69
N LEU A 55 -8.15 1.52 -13.67
CA LEU A 55 -9.22 0.80 -14.35
C LEU A 55 -10.53 0.79 -13.56
N VAL A 56 -10.42 0.94 -12.23
CA VAL A 56 -11.54 0.90 -11.29
C VAL A 56 -11.40 2.07 -10.32
N SER A 57 -12.54 2.65 -9.94
CA SER A 57 -12.57 3.72 -8.95
C SER A 57 -12.25 3.19 -7.55
N ARG A 58 -11.64 4.03 -6.71
CA ARG A 58 -11.14 3.62 -5.38
C ARG A 58 -12.25 3.14 -4.44
N ASP A 59 -13.42 3.74 -4.54
CA ASP A 59 -14.62 3.43 -3.77
C ASP A 59 -15.18 2.03 -4.07
N ARG A 60 -14.85 1.46 -5.23
CA ARG A 60 -15.31 0.12 -5.65
C ARG A 60 -14.35 -1.00 -5.28
N ILE A 61 -13.24 -0.68 -4.61
CA ILE A 61 -12.25 -1.68 -4.21
C ILE A 61 -12.64 -2.28 -2.87
N ILE A 62 -12.96 -3.57 -2.90
CA ILE A 62 -13.15 -4.37 -1.70
C ILE A 62 -11.79 -4.90 -1.24
N PHE A 63 -11.42 -4.59 0.01
CA PHE A 63 -10.22 -5.17 0.61
C PHE A 63 -10.36 -6.69 0.67
N PRO A 64 -9.37 -7.47 0.23
CA PRO A 64 -9.41 -8.92 0.34
C PRO A 64 -9.09 -9.33 1.80
N PRO A 65 -10.08 -9.59 2.67
CA PRO A 65 -9.84 -9.73 4.11
C PRO A 65 -8.97 -10.95 4.41
N LEU A 66 -9.14 -12.02 3.63
CA LEU A 66 -8.35 -13.25 3.74
C LEU A 66 -6.86 -13.00 3.46
N HIS A 67 -6.52 -12.26 2.39
CA HIS A 67 -5.13 -11.97 2.05
C HIS A 67 -4.43 -11.13 3.14
N ILE A 68 -5.15 -10.17 3.73
CA ILE A 68 -4.63 -9.35 4.84
C ILE A 68 -4.37 -10.23 6.07
N LYS A 69 -5.36 -11.05 6.47
CA LYS A 69 -5.25 -11.94 7.63
C LYS A 69 -4.10 -12.94 7.48
N LEU A 70 -4.00 -13.60 6.33
CA LEU A 70 -2.90 -14.54 6.03
C LEU A 70 -1.54 -13.83 6.00
N GLY A 71 -1.48 -12.61 5.45
CA GLY A 71 -0.27 -11.80 5.45
C GLY A 71 0.22 -11.46 6.87
N LEU A 72 -0.69 -11.05 7.76
CA LEU A 72 -0.38 -10.75 9.16
C LEU A 72 0.07 -12.00 9.91
N MET A 73 -0.64 -13.12 9.77
CA MET A 73 -0.26 -14.39 10.40
C MET A 73 1.13 -14.85 9.95
N LYS A 74 1.45 -14.71 8.66
CA LYS A 74 2.79 -15.01 8.14
C LYS A 74 3.87 -14.15 8.78
N GLN A 75 3.63 -12.86 8.98
CA GLN A 75 4.61 -11.97 9.63
C GLN A 75 4.77 -12.28 11.11
N LEU A 76 3.68 -12.60 11.81
CA LEU A 76 3.71 -13.02 13.21
C LEU A 76 4.55 -14.29 13.39
N ILE A 77 4.27 -15.34 12.62
CA ILE A 77 5.01 -16.62 12.70
C ILE A 77 6.51 -16.40 12.42
N LYS A 78 6.84 -15.58 11.42
CA LYS A 78 8.24 -15.24 11.11
C LYS A 78 8.95 -14.43 12.21
N ALA A 79 8.21 -13.71 13.03
CA ALA A 79 8.77 -12.98 14.16
C ALA A 79 9.02 -13.94 15.33
N VAL A 80 8.09 -14.87 15.59
CA VAL A 80 8.23 -15.90 16.64
C VAL A 80 9.42 -16.83 16.36
N ASP A 81 9.64 -17.22 15.11
CA ASP A 81 10.77 -18.10 14.71
C ASP A 81 12.16 -17.46 14.86
N LYS A 82 12.23 -16.15 15.17
CA LYS A 82 13.49 -15.42 15.35
C LYS A 82 13.92 -15.28 16.81
N ASP A 83 13.04 -15.65 17.75
CA ASP A 83 13.34 -15.77 19.18
C ASP A 83 13.75 -17.22 19.50
#